data_AF-A0A1X2CER0-F1
#
_entry.id   AF-A0A1X2CER0-F1
#
_cell.length_a   1.000
_cell.length_b   1.000
_cell.length_c   1.000
_cell.angle_alpha   90.00
_cell.angle_beta   90.00
_cell.angle_gamma   90.00
#
_symmetry.space_group_name_H-M   'P 1'
#
loop_
_entity.id
_entity.type
_entity.pdbx_description
1 polymer ?
#
loop_
_entity_poly.entity_id
_entity_poly.type
_entity_poly.pdbx_seq_one_letter_code
_entity_poly.pdbx_strand_id
1 'polypeptide(L)'
;MGVIAHRIVVTIAALLCLSVVTPRADADPSVTLPPMTSTGSGPVIGGGGAAQGIAQQLFSFGNPNVQEVDGSDAAQFITAAAALTNRDLASVFQPLQRALGCQQNNAGFGARAYRRADGQWGGGMLVIAKSTVPNVEALTACVKSAWRRATAGGPNAMCNSGWNYPPFSDTRRGVEGYFVLLAGTASDFCSAPNANYRNTASGWPS
;
A
#
# COMPACT_ATOMS: atom_id res chain seq x y z
N MET A 1 -49.41 33.67 -45.99
CA MET A 1 -48.81 34.30 -44.79
C MET A 1 -49.30 33.52 -43.59
N GLY A 2 -48.45 32.63 -43.06
CA GLY A 2 -48.77 31.86 -41.87
C GLY A 2 -48.42 32.60 -40.59
N VAL A 3 -49.07 32.23 -39.48
CA VAL A 3 -48.42 31.89 -38.21
C VAL A 3 -49.38 31.02 -37.39
N ILE A 4 -48.89 29.89 -36.90
CA ILE A 4 -49.59 28.92 -36.05
C ILE A 4 -49.52 29.42 -34.60
N ALA A 5 -50.69 29.67 -33.98
CA ALA A 5 -50.78 30.01 -32.57
C ALA A 5 -50.78 28.73 -31.70
N HIS A 6 -49.77 28.64 -30.82
CA HIS A 6 -49.55 27.59 -29.84
C HIS A 6 -50.69 27.45 -28.82
N ARG A 7 -50.85 26.26 -28.22
CA ARG A 7 -50.85 26.10 -26.75
C ARG A 7 -50.85 24.64 -26.24
N ILE A 8 -49.75 24.34 -25.52
CA ILE A 8 -49.64 23.55 -24.29
C ILE A 8 -49.76 22.02 -24.39
N VAL A 9 -48.60 21.36 -24.51
CA VAL A 9 -48.39 19.97 -24.07
C VAL A 9 -47.66 20.02 -22.72
N VAL A 10 -48.34 19.61 -21.65
CA VAL A 10 -47.73 19.41 -20.33
C VAL A 10 -46.98 18.09 -20.38
N THR A 11 -45.65 18.13 -20.36
CA THR A 11 -44.80 16.94 -20.24
C THR A 11 -44.40 16.76 -18.79
N ILE A 12 -44.93 15.70 -18.15
CA ILE A 12 -44.55 15.27 -16.80
C ILE A 12 -43.17 14.61 -16.90
N ALA A 13 -42.13 15.32 -16.46
CA ALA A 13 -40.80 14.76 -16.31
C ALA A 13 -40.72 14.00 -14.97
N ALA A 14 -40.96 12.69 -15.03
CA ALA A 14 -40.66 11.78 -13.92
C ALA A 14 -39.13 11.56 -13.86
N LEU A 15 -38.46 12.24 -12.93
CA LEU A 15 -37.06 11.98 -12.57
C LEU A 15 -36.96 10.59 -11.91
N LEU A 16 -36.53 9.59 -12.68
CA LEU A 16 -36.03 8.33 -12.15
C LEU A 16 -34.68 8.58 -11.45
N CYS A 17 -34.73 8.63 -10.12
CA CYS A 17 -33.54 8.53 -9.28
C CYS A 17 -32.93 7.13 -9.46
N LEU A 18 -31.93 7.01 -10.32
CA LEU A 18 -31.03 5.85 -10.36
C LEU A 18 -30.16 5.89 -9.10
N SER A 19 -30.59 5.19 -8.06
CA SER A 19 -29.74 4.82 -6.94
C SER A 19 -28.66 3.86 -7.46
N VAL A 20 -27.47 4.40 -7.73
CA VAL A 20 -26.26 3.63 -8.00
C VAL A 20 -25.91 2.87 -6.71
N VAL A 21 -26.45 1.66 -6.58
CA VAL A 21 -25.96 0.70 -5.58
C VAL A 21 -24.59 0.26 -6.07
N THR A 22 -23.54 0.91 -5.59
CA THR A 22 -22.18 0.42 -5.78
C THR A 22 -22.10 -0.98 -5.16
N PRO A 23 -21.74 -2.03 -5.91
CA PRO A 23 -21.57 -3.35 -5.33
C PRO A 23 -20.53 -3.25 -4.22
N ARG A 24 -20.93 -3.57 -2.99
CA ARG A 24 -19.97 -3.83 -1.92
C ARG A 24 -19.23 -5.10 -2.32
N ALA A 25 -17.94 -4.99 -2.58
CA ALA A 25 -17.07 -6.16 -2.57
C ALA A 25 -17.04 -6.67 -1.13
N ASP A 26 -17.90 -7.64 -0.85
CA ASP A 26 -17.87 -8.41 0.39
C ASP A 26 -16.64 -9.31 0.37
N ALA A 27 -16.05 -9.53 1.54
CA ALA A 27 -14.92 -10.43 1.67
C ALA A 27 -15.37 -11.86 1.34
N ASP A 28 -14.63 -12.57 0.50
CA ASP A 28 -14.89 -13.98 0.23
C ASP A 28 -14.56 -14.80 1.50
N PRO A 29 -15.53 -15.48 2.13
CA PRO A 29 -15.31 -16.26 3.36
C PRO A 29 -14.41 -17.47 3.14
N SER A 30 -14.15 -17.87 1.89
CA SER A 30 -13.23 -18.96 1.54
C SER A 30 -11.77 -18.52 1.45
N VAL A 31 -11.50 -17.21 1.55
CA VAL A 31 -10.18 -16.64 1.31
C VAL A 31 -9.61 -16.04 2.59
N THR A 32 -8.53 -16.64 3.08
CA THR A 32 -7.84 -16.19 4.28
C THR A 32 -6.36 -15.90 3.98
N LEU A 33 -5.90 -14.74 4.41
CA LEU A 33 -4.48 -14.41 4.46
C LEU A 33 -3.75 -15.31 5.47
N PRO A 34 -2.46 -15.62 5.22
CA PRO A 34 -1.64 -16.42 6.12
C PRO A 34 -1.67 -15.88 7.55
N PRO A 35 -1.61 -16.73 8.58
CA PRO A 35 -1.47 -16.23 9.94
C PRO A 35 -0.16 -15.46 10.09
N MET A 36 -0.15 -14.45 10.96
CA MET A 36 1.07 -13.73 11.30
C MET A 36 1.63 -14.31 12.60
N THR A 37 2.90 -14.71 12.57
CA THR A 37 3.60 -15.19 13.76
C THR A 37 4.73 -14.22 14.03
N SER A 38 4.74 -13.57 15.20
CA SER A 38 5.86 -12.73 15.61
C SER A 38 6.94 -13.59 16.26
N THR A 39 8.16 -13.48 15.76
CA THR A 39 9.35 -14.11 16.33
C THR A 39 10.20 -13.13 17.15
N GLY A 40 9.80 -11.85 17.21
CA GLY A 40 10.58 -10.80 17.88
C GLY A 40 11.81 -10.36 17.08
N SER A 41 11.87 -10.64 15.78
CA SER A 41 13.01 -10.33 14.89
C SER A 41 13.32 -8.82 14.73
N GLY A 42 12.44 -7.95 15.23
CA GLY A 42 12.58 -6.51 15.16
C GLY A 42 12.16 -5.91 13.81
N PRO A 43 12.27 -4.58 13.66
CA PRO A 43 11.69 -3.80 12.55
C PRO A 43 12.41 -3.95 11.21
N VAL A 44 13.68 -4.41 11.22
CA VAL A 44 14.54 -4.46 10.04
C VAL A 44 14.89 -5.89 9.67
N ILE A 45 14.73 -6.20 8.39
CA ILE A 45 15.12 -7.46 7.80
C ILE A 45 16.64 -7.61 7.93
N GLY A 46 17.08 -8.74 8.51
CA GLY A 46 18.49 -9.12 8.69
C GLY A 46 19.29 -8.35 9.75
N GLY A 47 18.68 -7.38 10.44
CA GLY A 47 19.35 -6.57 11.48
C GLY A 47 20.35 -5.54 10.91
N GLY A 48 20.66 -4.48 11.69
CA GLY A 48 21.66 -3.48 11.29
C GLY A 48 21.51 -2.08 11.90
N GLY A 49 22.51 -1.23 11.71
CA GLY A 49 22.63 0.08 12.36
C GLY A 49 21.57 1.14 11.99
N ALA A 50 20.86 0.98 10.88
CA ALA A 50 19.73 1.84 10.49
C ALA A 50 18.41 1.47 11.19
N ALA A 51 18.39 0.45 12.05
CA ALA A 51 17.17 -0.12 12.60
C ALA A 51 16.33 0.87 13.40
N GLN A 52 16.93 1.76 14.17
CA GLN A 52 16.19 2.74 14.97
C GLN A 52 15.47 3.77 14.10
N GLY A 53 16.15 4.32 13.09
CA GLY A 53 15.56 5.29 12.16
C GLY A 53 14.45 4.68 11.32
N ILE A 54 14.67 3.46 10.81
CA ILE A 54 13.68 2.71 10.05
C ILE A 54 12.44 2.35 10.91
N ALA A 55 12.64 1.91 12.15
CA ALA A 55 11.54 1.55 13.06
C ALA A 55 10.56 2.71 13.27
N GLN A 56 11.08 3.93 13.37
CA GLN A 56 10.27 5.14 13.53
C GLN A 56 9.43 5.47 12.29
N GLN A 57 9.80 4.95 11.13
CA GLN A 57 9.05 5.13 9.89
C GLN A 57 7.96 4.10 9.69
N LEU A 58 8.04 2.94 10.34
CA LEU A 58 7.03 1.91 10.23
C LEU A 58 5.75 2.39 10.92
N PHE A 59 4.71 2.58 10.13
CA PHE A 59 3.41 3.02 10.62
C PHE A 59 2.76 1.95 11.49
N SER A 60 2.17 2.30 12.63
CA SER A 60 1.35 1.37 13.40
C SER A 60 -0.08 1.89 13.42
N PHE A 61 -1.05 1.01 13.18
CA PHE A 61 -2.46 1.34 13.29
C PHE A 61 -2.88 1.48 14.75
N GLY A 62 -2.15 0.86 15.69
CA GLY A 62 -2.52 0.85 17.11
C GLY A 62 -3.91 0.27 17.38
N ASN A 63 -4.45 -0.49 16.42
CA ASN A 63 -5.80 -1.04 16.45
C ASN A 63 -5.73 -2.51 16.89
N PRO A 64 -6.37 -2.91 18.01
CA PRO A 64 -6.32 -4.29 18.48
C PRO A 64 -6.92 -5.30 17.49
N ASN A 65 -7.75 -4.84 16.55
CA ASN A 65 -8.33 -5.68 15.50
C ASN A 65 -7.40 -5.86 14.28
N VAL A 66 -6.23 -5.23 14.29
CA VAL A 66 -5.20 -5.37 13.27
C VAL A 66 -3.96 -5.96 13.94
N GLN A 67 -3.63 -7.19 13.55
CA GLN A 67 -2.36 -7.79 13.90
C GLN A 67 -1.26 -7.06 13.11
N GLU A 68 -0.10 -6.87 13.75
CA GLU A 68 1.08 -6.23 13.15
C GLU A 68 2.30 -7.10 13.44
N VAL A 69 3.13 -7.36 12.43
CA VAL A 69 4.44 -7.99 12.60
C VAL A 69 5.47 -7.24 11.76
N ASP A 70 6.74 -7.40 12.13
CA ASP A 70 7.83 -6.53 11.70
C ASP A 70 9.00 -7.32 11.10
N GLY A 71 9.84 -6.62 10.33
CA GLY A 71 11.09 -7.12 9.78
C GLY A 71 10.93 -8.44 9.02
N SER A 72 11.69 -9.46 9.43
CA SER A 72 11.68 -10.77 8.78
C SER A 72 10.30 -11.45 8.82
N ASP A 73 9.53 -11.27 9.90
CA ASP A 73 8.18 -11.85 10.01
C ASP A 73 7.23 -11.21 9.00
N ALA A 74 7.34 -9.88 8.83
CA ALA A 74 6.58 -9.16 7.81
C ALA A 74 6.96 -9.61 6.39
N ALA A 75 8.26 -9.78 6.12
CA ALA A 75 8.74 -10.26 4.83
C ALA A 75 8.25 -11.68 4.50
N GLN A 76 8.22 -12.56 5.50
CA GLN A 76 7.65 -13.91 5.38
C GLN A 76 6.15 -13.86 5.09
N PHE A 77 5.39 -13.05 5.83
CA PHE A 77 3.96 -12.86 5.58
C PHE A 77 3.68 -12.35 4.16
N ILE A 78 4.40 -11.30 3.72
CA ILE A 78 4.25 -10.73 2.37
C ILE A 78 4.55 -11.79 1.31
N THR A 79 5.60 -12.59 1.51
CA THR A 79 6.00 -13.66 0.58
C THR A 79 4.94 -14.76 0.51
N ALA A 80 4.39 -15.17 1.66
CA ALA A 80 3.32 -16.18 1.72
C ALA A 80 2.01 -15.65 1.12
N ALA A 81 1.63 -14.39 1.40
CA ALA A 81 0.43 -13.77 0.87
C ALA A 81 0.51 -13.57 -0.66
N ALA A 82 1.68 -13.25 -1.19
CA ALA A 82 1.92 -13.15 -2.64
C ALA A 82 1.88 -14.50 -3.37
N ALA A 83 2.00 -15.62 -2.63
CA ALA A 83 1.96 -16.99 -3.15
C ALA A 83 0.58 -17.65 -3.01
N LEU A 84 -0.43 -16.93 -2.52
CA LEU A 84 -1.80 -17.45 -2.42
C LEU A 84 -2.35 -17.85 -3.79
N THR A 85 -3.19 -18.89 -3.79
CA THR A 85 -3.93 -19.35 -4.97
C THR A 85 -4.96 -18.32 -5.44
N ASN A 86 -5.54 -17.56 -4.50
CA ASN A 86 -6.40 -16.42 -4.82
C ASN A 86 -5.56 -15.30 -5.47
N ARG A 87 -5.74 -15.14 -6.78
CA ARG A 87 -4.94 -14.22 -7.60
C ARG A 87 -5.20 -12.75 -7.25
N ASP A 88 -6.41 -12.42 -6.82
CA ASP A 88 -6.78 -11.05 -6.47
C ASP A 88 -5.99 -10.61 -5.24
N LEU A 89 -6.04 -11.38 -4.14
CA LEU A 89 -5.24 -11.07 -2.95
C LEU A 89 -3.74 -11.15 -3.23
N ALA A 90 -3.27 -12.20 -3.92
CA ALA A 90 -1.86 -12.36 -4.22
C ALA A 90 -1.29 -11.16 -5.01
N SER A 91 -2.06 -10.61 -5.96
CA SER A 91 -1.63 -9.49 -6.80
C SER A 91 -1.31 -8.22 -6.00
N VAL A 92 -1.91 -8.03 -4.83
CA VAL A 92 -1.64 -6.90 -3.93
C VAL A 92 -0.25 -7.00 -3.32
N PHE A 93 0.16 -8.20 -2.91
CA PHE A 93 1.43 -8.43 -2.21
C PHE A 93 2.60 -8.67 -3.17
N GLN A 94 2.33 -9.10 -4.41
CA GLN A 94 3.37 -9.36 -5.42
C GLN A 94 4.34 -8.18 -5.67
N PRO A 95 3.89 -6.91 -5.77
CA PRO A 95 4.79 -5.78 -5.88
C PRO A 95 5.72 -5.62 -4.67
N LEU A 96 5.19 -5.82 -3.45
CA LEU A 96 5.99 -5.77 -2.22
C LEU A 96 6.98 -6.94 -2.16
N GLN A 97 6.55 -8.16 -2.50
CA GLN A 97 7.43 -9.33 -2.58
C GLN A 97 8.58 -9.10 -3.56
N ARG A 98 8.31 -8.50 -4.73
CA ARG A 98 9.36 -8.17 -5.70
C ARG A 98 10.28 -7.06 -5.19
N ALA A 99 9.75 -6.05 -4.51
CA ALA A 99 10.56 -5.01 -3.88
C ALA A 99 11.47 -5.57 -2.79
N LEU A 100 11.02 -6.53 -1.98
CA LEU A 100 11.85 -7.27 -1.03
C LEU A 100 13.02 -7.96 -1.74
N GLY A 101 12.78 -8.56 -2.91
CA GLY A 101 13.81 -9.17 -3.74
C GLY A 101 14.84 -8.19 -4.34
N CYS A 102 14.59 -6.88 -4.31
CA CYS A 102 15.54 -5.86 -4.76
C CYS A 102 16.66 -5.58 -3.74
N GLN A 103 16.58 -6.20 -2.57
CA GLN A 103 17.56 -6.05 -1.50
C GLN A 103 18.86 -6.79 -1.86
N GLN A 104 19.99 -6.08 -1.93
CA GLN A 104 21.27 -6.68 -2.32
C GLN A 104 21.95 -7.49 -1.20
N ASN A 105 21.70 -7.16 0.08
CA ASN A 105 22.47 -7.70 1.21
C ASN A 105 21.61 -8.20 2.39
N ASN A 106 20.31 -8.38 2.21
CA ASN A 106 19.37 -8.69 3.32
C ASN A 106 19.46 -7.73 4.53
N ALA A 107 20.03 -6.52 4.36
CA ALA A 107 20.05 -5.46 5.37
C ALA A 107 19.39 -4.16 4.87
N GLY A 108 18.98 -3.28 5.80
CA GLY A 108 18.56 -1.91 5.50
C GLY A 108 17.10 -1.69 5.07
N PHE A 109 16.32 -2.78 5.00
CA PHE A 109 14.89 -2.72 4.71
C PHE A 109 14.12 -2.97 6.00
N GLY A 110 13.27 -2.00 6.37
CA GLY A 110 12.19 -2.21 7.31
C GLY A 110 10.99 -2.78 6.61
N ALA A 111 10.31 -3.68 7.29
CA ALA A 111 9.04 -4.21 6.82
C ALA A 111 8.05 -4.24 7.97
N ARG A 112 6.79 -3.93 7.67
CA ARG A 112 5.66 -4.18 8.56
C ARG A 112 4.53 -4.79 7.76
N ALA A 113 3.94 -5.84 8.29
CA ALA A 113 2.78 -6.50 7.73
C ALA A 113 1.57 -6.28 8.63
N TYR A 114 0.40 -6.19 8.01
CA TYR A 114 -0.86 -5.97 8.68
C TYR A 114 -1.85 -7.07 8.27
N ARG A 115 -2.61 -7.58 9.24
CA ARG A 115 -3.69 -8.53 9.00
C ARG A 115 -4.84 -8.24 9.96
N ARG A 116 -6.05 -8.07 9.46
CA ARG A 116 -7.22 -7.94 10.33
C ARG A 116 -7.50 -9.25 11.07
N ALA A 117 -8.18 -9.15 12.21
CA ALA A 117 -8.57 -10.31 13.01
C ALA A 117 -9.43 -11.32 12.23
N ASP A 118 -10.25 -10.85 11.27
CA ASP A 118 -11.02 -11.69 10.35
C ASP A 118 -10.14 -12.52 9.39
N GLY A 119 -8.87 -12.15 9.22
CA GLY A 119 -7.92 -12.80 8.33
C GLY A 119 -8.18 -12.59 6.84
N GLN A 120 -9.20 -11.82 6.46
CA GLN A 120 -9.59 -11.61 5.07
C GLN A 120 -8.90 -10.40 4.46
N TRP A 121 -8.52 -9.43 5.31
CA TRP A 121 -7.91 -8.19 4.88
C TRP A 121 -6.54 -7.96 5.50
N GLY A 122 -5.66 -7.33 4.74
CA GLY A 122 -4.31 -7.07 5.19
C GLY A 122 -3.55 -6.16 4.24
N GLY A 123 -2.31 -5.89 4.60
CA GLY A 123 -1.43 -5.05 3.82
C GLY A 123 0.01 -5.20 4.26
N GLY A 124 0.87 -4.42 3.62
CA GLY A 124 2.28 -4.38 3.94
C GLY A 124 2.85 -3.00 3.67
N MET A 125 3.88 -2.70 4.45
CA MET A 125 4.69 -1.50 4.35
C MET A 125 6.14 -1.91 4.28
N LEU A 126 6.89 -1.36 3.32
CA LEU A 126 8.33 -1.45 3.27
C LEU A 126 8.92 -0.06 3.43
N VAL A 127 9.97 0.06 4.22
CA VAL A 127 10.75 1.27 4.40
C VAL A 127 12.20 0.96 4.10
N ILE A 128 12.84 1.76 3.25
CA ILE A 128 14.22 1.58 2.87
C ILE A 128 14.97 2.85 3.22
N ALA A 129 15.94 2.77 4.12
CA ALA A 129 16.80 3.91 4.44
C ALA A 129 17.77 4.15 3.28
N LYS A 130 17.86 5.39 2.79
CA LYS A 130 18.69 5.78 1.65
C LYS A 130 20.17 5.49 1.93
N SER A 131 20.64 5.69 3.16
CA SER A 131 22.02 5.36 3.56
C SER A 131 22.39 3.89 3.40
N THR A 132 21.41 3.00 3.33
CA THR A 132 21.62 1.55 3.14
C THR A 132 21.59 1.12 1.68
N VAL A 133 21.29 2.06 0.77
CA VAL A 133 21.16 1.81 -0.67
C VAL A 133 22.39 2.35 -1.39
N PRO A 134 23.33 1.48 -1.83
CA PRO A 134 24.55 1.93 -2.48
C PRO A 134 24.28 2.54 -3.86
N ASN A 135 23.24 2.07 -4.55
CA ASN A 135 22.83 2.58 -5.85
C ASN A 135 21.30 2.73 -5.91
N VAL A 136 20.83 3.98 -5.76
CA VAL A 136 19.39 4.27 -5.72
C VAL A 136 18.72 4.12 -7.10
N GLU A 137 19.46 4.33 -8.18
CA GLU A 137 18.94 4.15 -9.55
C GLU A 137 18.66 2.68 -9.82
N ALA A 138 19.58 1.79 -9.43
CA ALA A 138 19.40 0.34 -9.53
C ALA A 138 18.21 -0.14 -8.67
N LEU A 139 18.09 0.35 -7.44
CA LEU A 139 16.93 0.06 -6.58
C LEU A 139 15.63 0.54 -7.25
N THR A 140 15.60 1.78 -7.72
CA THR A 140 14.42 2.36 -8.36
C THR A 140 14.03 1.57 -9.61
N ALA A 141 14.98 1.22 -10.46
CA ALA A 141 14.72 0.40 -11.65
C ALA A 141 14.16 -0.99 -11.27
N CYS A 142 14.74 -1.63 -10.25
CA CYS A 142 14.26 -2.93 -9.76
C CYS A 142 12.81 -2.85 -9.26
N VAL A 143 12.50 -1.90 -8.36
CA VAL A 143 11.13 -1.75 -7.82
C VAL A 143 10.15 -1.34 -8.91
N LYS A 144 10.52 -0.38 -9.78
CA LYS A 144 9.68 0.12 -10.88
C LYS A 144 9.23 -0.99 -11.84
N SER A 145 10.09 -1.98 -12.12
CA SER A 145 9.75 -3.11 -12.99
C SER A 145 8.54 -3.92 -12.49
N ALA A 146 8.29 -3.89 -11.18
CA ALA A 146 7.23 -4.61 -10.50
C ALA A 146 6.06 -3.72 -10.05
N TRP A 147 6.29 -2.41 -9.92
CA TRP A 147 5.37 -1.49 -9.27
C TRP A 147 4.35 -0.90 -10.25
N ARG A 148 3.18 -1.52 -10.36
CA ARG A 148 2.04 -0.95 -11.09
C ARG A 148 1.15 -0.20 -10.10
N ARG A 149 0.98 1.11 -10.26
CA ARG A 149 0.10 1.91 -9.40
C ARG A 149 -1.33 1.35 -9.46
N ALA A 150 -1.94 1.11 -8.30
CA ALA A 150 -3.31 0.61 -8.17
C ALA A 150 -4.27 1.69 -8.67
N THR A 151 -5.31 1.25 -9.38
CA THR A 151 -6.38 2.12 -9.84
C THR A 151 -7.22 2.55 -8.64
N ALA A 152 -7.54 3.84 -8.52
CA ALA A 152 -8.38 4.34 -7.43
C ALA A 152 -9.76 3.67 -7.47
N GLY A 153 -10.18 3.07 -6.36
CA GLY A 153 -11.51 2.50 -6.16
C GLY A 153 -12.08 2.84 -4.78
N GLY A 154 -13.25 2.31 -4.45
CA GLY A 154 -13.95 2.54 -3.18
C GLY A 154 -13.20 2.03 -1.93
N PRO A 155 -13.81 2.08 -0.74
CA PRO A 155 -13.13 1.79 0.54
C PRO A 155 -12.53 0.38 0.65
N ASN A 156 -13.08 -0.61 -0.04
CA ASN A 156 -12.57 -1.99 -0.11
C ASN A 156 -11.67 -2.22 -1.35
N ALA A 157 -11.36 -1.17 -2.12
CA ALA A 157 -10.48 -1.31 -3.25
C ALA A 157 -9.06 -1.54 -2.79
N MET A 158 -8.38 -2.44 -3.50
CA MET A 158 -6.95 -2.65 -3.34
C MET A 158 -6.21 -1.34 -3.54
N CYS A 159 -5.18 -1.13 -2.74
CA CYS A 159 -4.39 0.07 -2.76
C CYS A 159 -2.91 -0.26 -2.87
N ASN A 160 -2.18 0.58 -3.57
CA ASN A 160 -0.75 0.67 -3.41
C ASN A 160 -0.28 2.11 -3.65
N SER A 161 0.83 2.45 -3.03
CA SER A 161 1.44 3.77 -3.13
C SER A 161 2.90 3.67 -2.74
N GLY A 162 3.70 4.58 -3.26
CA GLY A 162 5.07 4.70 -2.80
C GLY A 162 5.55 6.13 -2.81
N TRP A 163 6.52 6.38 -1.96
CA TRP A 163 6.97 7.71 -1.56
C TRP A 163 8.47 7.71 -1.34
N ASN A 164 9.11 8.85 -1.59
CA ASN A 164 10.41 9.18 -1.03
C ASN A 164 10.30 10.42 -0.16
N TYR A 165 10.88 10.40 1.04
CA TYR A 165 10.82 11.51 1.99
C TYR A 165 12.09 11.56 2.87
N PRO A 166 12.66 12.75 3.20
CA PRO A 166 12.38 14.03 2.55
C PRO A 166 12.53 13.91 1.03
N PRO A 167 11.86 14.76 0.23
CA PRO A 167 11.86 14.63 -1.22
C PRO A 167 13.29 14.50 -1.74
N PHE A 168 13.50 13.72 -2.79
CA PHE A 168 14.84 13.41 -3.30
C PHE A 168 15.71 14.68 -3.54
N SER A 169 15.09 15.81 -3.90
CA SER A 169 15.71 17.13 -4.04
C SER A 169 16.25 17.74 -2.74
N ASP A 170 15.65 17.44 -1.60
CA ASP A 170 16.01 17.98 -0.27
C ASP A 170 17.06 17.14 0.47
N THR A 171 17.30 15.90 0.05
CA THR A 171 18.31 15.02 0.68
C THR A 171 19.76 15.53 0.57
N ARG A 172 20.01 16.61 -0.18
CA ARG A 172 21.31 17.32 -0.21
C ARG A 172 21.67 18.02 1.12
N ARG A 173 20.73 18.12 2.07
CA ARG A 173 20.95 18.78 3.38
C ARG A 173 21.49 17.86 4.50
N GLY A 174 21.94 16.63 4.18
CA GLY A 174 22.53 15.72 5.17
C GLY A 174 21.52 15.01 6.10
N VAL A 175 20.23 15.05 5.77
CA VAL A 175 19.16 14.34 6.51
C VAL A 175 18.95 12.96 5.87
N GLU A 176 18.78 11.92 6.70
CA GLU A 176 18.44 10.58 6.23
C GLU A 176 17.14 10.60 5.41
N GLY A 177 17.17 9.94 4.25
CA GLY A 177 16.02 9.81 3.37
C GLY A 177 15.46 8.41 3.42
N TYR A 178 14.17 8.26 3.18
CA TYR A 178 13.47 6.98 3.20
C TYR A 178 12.67 6.80 1.93
N PHE A 179 12.69 5.57 1.40
CA PHE A 179 11.75 5.11 0.41
C PHE A 179 10.69 4.27 1.10
N VAL A 180 9.43 4.59 0.85
CA VAL A 180 8.28 3.92 1.47
C VAL A 180 7.43 3.31 0.37
N LEU A 181 7.05 2.05 0.55
CA LEU A 181 6.12 1.32 -0.30
C LEU A 181 4.99 0.80 0.57
N LEU A 182 3.76 0.96 0.09
CA LEU A 182 2.54 0.53 0.76
C LEU A 182 1.73 -0.26 -0.23
N ALA A 183 1.18 -1.39 0.21
CA ALA A 183 0.12 -2.09 -0.50
C ALA A 183 -0.88 -2.69 0.48
N GLY A 184 -2.14 -2.78 0.09
CA GLY A 184 -3.21 -3.27 0.95
C GLY A 184 -4.38 -3.82 0.15
N THR A 185 -5.02 -4.84 0.69
CA THR A 185 -6.19 -5.48 0.08
C THR A 185 -7.44 -4.61 0.25
N ALA A 186 -7.41 -3.67 1.18
CA ALA A 186 -8.40 -2.61 1.36
C ALA A 186 -7.74 -1.24 1.48
N SER A 187 -8.48 -0.18 1.13
CA SER A 187 -7.92 1.16 0.97
C SER A 187 -7.45 1.80 2.28
N ASP A 188 -7.99 1.38 3.42
CA ASP A 188 -7.62 1.86 4.75
C ASP A 188 -6.16 1.54 5.11
N PHE A 189 -5.63 0.43 4.59
CA PHE A 189 -4.23 0.05 4.78
C PHE A 189 -3.25 1.01 4.13
N CYS A 190 -3.68 1.76 3.12
CA CYS A 190 -2.85 2.80 2.51
C CYS A 190 -3.29 4.22 2.88
N SER A 191 -4.58 4.46 3.15
CA SER A 191 -5.10 5.83 3.33
C SER A 191 -4.53 6.52 4.56
N ALA A 192 -4.49 5.83 5.71
CA ALA A 192 -3.93 6.38 6.95
C ALA A 192 -2.41 6.58 6.86
N PRO A 193 -1.60 5.58 6.42
CA PRO A 193 -0.17 5.82 6.22
C PRO A 193 0.12 6.92 5.19
N ASN A 194 -0.65 6.99 4.10
CA ASN A 194 -0.46 8.02 3.07
C ASN A 194 -0.67 9.45 3.57
N ALA A 195 -1.51 9.65 4.59
CA ALA A 195 -1.72 10.97 5.18
C ALA A 195 -0.41 11.59 5.70
N ASN A 196 0.53 10.75 6.18
CA ASN A 196 1.83 11.20 6.68
C ASN A 196 2.78 11.71 5.59
N TYR A 197 2.55 11.33 4.33
CA TYR A 197 3.48 11.59 3.23
C TYR A 197 2.99 12.66 2.24
N ARG A 198 1.69 12.92 2.16
CA ARG A 198 1.06 13.74 1.10
C ARG A 198 1.66 15.14 0.90
N ASN A 199 2.19 15.77 1.95
CA ASN A 199 2.70 17.15 1.91
C ASN A 199 4.22 17.25 2.04
N THR A 200 4.90 16.13 2.32
CA THR A 200 6.31 16.10 2.75
C THR A 200 7.14 15.11 1.96
N ALA A 201 6.53 14.37 1.03
CA ALA A 201 7.18 13.33 0.23
C ALA A 201 6.89 13.52 -1.26
N SER A 202 7.75 12.94 -2.10
CA SER A 202 7.49 12.81 -3.55
C SER A 202 7.07 11.39 -3.89
N GLY A 203 6.23 11.23 -4.92
CA GLY A 203 5.84 9.89 -5.40
C GLY A 203 7.04 9.09 -5.90
N TRP A 204 7.09 7.80 -5.56
CA TRP A 204 8.15 6.87 -5.97
C TRP A 204 7.59 5.43 -5.99
N PRO A 205 8.12 4.50 -6.81
CA PRO A 205 9.01 4.74 -7.95
C PRO A 205 8.28 5.47 -9.09
N SER A 206 8.99 6.38 -9.77
CA SER A 206 8.47 7.17 -10.91
C SER A 206 9.19 6.86 -12.21
#